data_AF-Q4KE91-F1
#
_entry.id   AF-Q4KE91-F1
#
_cell.length_a   1.000
_cell.length_b   1.000
_cell.length_c   1.000
_cell.angle_alpha   90.00
_cell.angle_beta   90.00
_cell.angle_gamma   90.00
#
_symmetry.space_group_name_H-M   'P 1'
#
loop_
_entity.id
_entity.type
_entity.pdbx_description
1 polymer ?
#
loop_
_entity_poly.entity_id
_entity_poly.type
_entity_poly.pdbx_seq_one_letter_code
_entity_poly.pdbx_strand_id
1 'polypeptide(L)'
;MARFSRHGSPPTSFNDRHRSFDMHATLPALLLASALFPLYASAAPPVLALVALPSTAKPAPGSEHSIGNMPLATSQQGLGLCFSHSAAAVFNYYQCQAAKEDCTRIDKNQLAAPLDMARFGRKPTGEVDSVASYEDIDEGGDPLYTLETAALMVGSVVSQACFSEEKLFKDKFVPSGAISAEDVKAQRAVLKALEDFYQQNRLKAPCAECVASATQVAELQAIYATTRDPRGIAQALGKPHFGGFFSAIIIPPECRRLSRRALFELQDKLQIRALPETAAQNNFAGLYPALKQAIDADNPVIIANVCLYRGAKQKKCPEQYRHSLVAYAHARLCTPQGQCQEGLKVLNSWGEQWQNHEGQQWFDARRLLDSTGYGKQSIGWLEHKSADQD
;
A
#
# COMPACT_ATOMS: atom_id res chain seq x y z
N MET A 1 3.67 -46.98 6.18
CA MET A 1 3.90 -47.54 7.54
C MET A 1 3.17 -46.66 8.54
N ALA A 2 1.95 -47.06 8.94
CA ALA A 2 1.58 -47.66 10.26
C ALA A 2 1.36 -46.59 11.36
N ARG A 3 0.10 -46.20 11.64
CA ARG A 3 -0.87 -46.66 12.69
C ARG A 3 -0.63 -45.98 14.07
N PHE A 4 -1.53 -45.13 14.59
CA PHE A 4 -2.83 -45.35 15.29
C PHE A 4 -2.76 -45.74 16.78
N SER A 5 -3.44 -44.95 17.64
CA SER A 5 -4.30 -45.29 18.81
C SER A 5 -4.26 -44.14 19.85
N ARG A 6 -5.32 -43.43 20.28
CA ARG A 6 -6.66 -43.71 20.88
C ARG A 6 -6.69 -44.06 22.38
N HIS A 7 -7.52 -43.26 23.08
CA HIS A 7 -8.45 -43.52 24.21
C HIS A 7 -8.03 -43.32 25.68
N GLY A 8 -8.92 -42.62 26.40
CA GLY A 8 -9.10 -42.70 27.87
C GLY A 8 -9.84 -41.52 28.53
N SER A 9 -11.18 -41.56 28.61
CA SER A 9 -11.99 -40.93 29.69
C SER A 9 -12.27 -42.03 30.77
N PRO A 10 -13.02 -41.86 31.90
CA PRO A 10 -13.84 -40.75 32.46
C PRO A 10 -13.71 -40.64 34.04
N PRO A 11 -14.77 -40.50 34.88
CA PRO A 11 -15.52 -39.29 35.31
C PRO A 11 -15.59 -39.10 36.86
N THR A 12 -16.25 -38.04 37.36
CA THR A 12 -17.20 -38.12 38.51
C THR A 12 -18.08 -36.86 38.66
N SER A 13 -19.35 -37.12 38.96
CA SER A 13 -20.49 -36.25 39.30
C SER A 13 -20.48 -35.77 40.76
N PHE A 14 -21.20 -34.69 41.12
CA PHE A 14 -22.08 -34.69 42.32
C PHE A 14 -23.13 -33.54 42.33
N ASN A 15 -24.29 -33.90 42.89
CA ASN A 15 -25.59 -33.24 43.12
C ASN A 15 -25.59 -31.75 43.53
N ASP A 16 -26.54 -30.88 43.15
CA ASP A 16 -28.04 -30.90 43.17
C ASP A 16 -28.62 -30.38 44.51
N ARG A 17 -29.37 -29.25 44.47
CA ARG A 17 -30.54 -28.94 45.34
C ARG A 17 -31.23 -27.59 45.07
N HIS A 18 -32.54 -27.71 44.87
CA HIS A 18 -33.63 -26.74 44.81
C HIS A 18 -33.77 -25.71 45.94
N ARG A 19 -34.40 -24.55 45.63
CA ARG A 19 -35.65 -24.08 46.27
C ARG A 19 -36.29 -22.89 45.52
N SER A 20 -37.56 -23.05 45.16
CA SER A 20 -38.50 -21.99 44.75
C SER A 20 -39.23 -21.42 45.97
N PHE A 21 -39.68 -20.16 45.93
CA PHE A 21 -40.96 -19.70 46.49
C PHE A 21 -41.38 -18.32 45.94
N ASP A 22 -42.71 -18.18 45.76
CA ASP A 22 -43.59 -17.11 45.24
C ASP A 22 -43.42 -15.72 45.90
N MET A 23 -43.57 -14.56 45.23
CA MET A 23 -44.71 -13.86 44.57
C MET A 23 -45.45 -12.85 45.50
N HIS A 24 -45.60 -11.61 44.96
CA HIS A 24 -46.46 -10.47 45.32
C HIS A 24 -46.02 -9.41 46.35
N ALA A 25 -45.84 -8.17 45.88
CA ALA A 25 -46.57 -6.97 46.33
C ALA A 25 -46.20 -5.71 45.49
N THR A 26 -47.13 -4.76 45.44
CA THR A 26 -47.35 -3.65 44.49
C THR A 26 -46.76 -2.28 44.90
N LEU A 27 -46.29 -1.51 43.88
CA LEU A 27 -46.25 -0.02 43.71
C LEU A 27 -45.46 0.83 44.75
N PRO A 28 -44.94 2.06 44.44
CA PRO A 28 -45.28 2.97 43.35
C PRO A 28 -44.10 3.52 42.51
N ALA A 29 -44.47 4.15 41.39
CA ALA A 29 -43.61 4.90 40.48
C ALA A 29 -42.97 6.15 41.12
N LEU A 30 -41.65 6.28 41.02
CA LEU A 30 -40.95 7.57 41.03
C LEU A 30 -39.56 7.41 40.37
N LEU A 31 -39.34 8.26 39.35
CA LEU A 31 -38.05 8.81 38.91
C LEU A 31 -36.96 7.83 38.46
N LEU A 32 -36.73 7.77 37.16
CA LEU A 32 -35.43 8.14 36.58
C LEU A 32 -35.59 8.24 35.07
N ALA A 33 -35.54 9.47 34.57
CA ALA A 33 -35.26 9.74 33.17
C ALA A 33 -33.85 9.20 32.87
N SER A 34 -33.76 7.91 32.54
CA SER A 34 -32.57 7.31 31.94
C SER A 34 -32.51 7.81 30.51
N ALA A 35 -31.99 9.03 30.36
CA ALA A 35 -31.40 9.47 29.11
C ALA A 35 -30.31 8.45 28.76
N LEU A 36 -30.68 7.46 27.97
CA LEU A 36 -29.77 6.62 27.19
C LEU A 36 -29.12 7.55 26.16
N PHE A 37 -28.22 8.41 26.63
CA PHE A 37 -27.17 8.93 25.78
C PHE A 37 -26.36 7.71 25.38
N PRO A 38 -26.33 7.32 24.09
CA PRO A 38 -25.30 6.40 23.67
C PRO A 38 -24.00 7.17 23.87
N LEU A 39 -23.23 6.74 24.87
CA LEU A 39 -21.80 6.99 24.98
C LEU A 39 -21.14 6.36 23.75
N TYR A 40 -21.34 6.96 22.58
CA TYR A 40 -20.34 6.96 21.53
C TYR A 40 -19.24 7.90 22.04
N ALA A 41 -18.47 7.40 23.02
CA ALA A 41 -17.14 7.89 23.25
C ALA A 41 -16.43 7.72 21.91
N SER A 42 -16.32 8.83 21.19
CA SER A 42 -15.51 8.99 19.99
C SER A 42 -14.15 8.36 20.29
N ALA A 43 -13.93 7.15 19.78
CA ALA A 43 -12.61 6.56 19.78
C ALA A 43 -11.78 7.53 18.94
N ALA A 44 -10.94 8.32 19.61
CA ALA A 44 -10.05 9.25 18.94
C ALA A 44 -9.38 8.48 17.79
N PRO A 45 -9.40 9.00 16.55
CA PRO A 45 -8.78 8.33 15.42
C PRO A 45 -7.33 8.01 15.82
N PRO A 46 -6.81 6.82 15.49
CA PRO A 46 -5.47 6.45 15.90
C PRO A 46 -4.50 7.52 15.39
N VAL A 47 -3.80 8.18 16.32
CA VAL A 47 -2.83 9.22 16.02
C VAL A 47 -1.73 8.58 15.19
N LEU A 48 -1.69 9.00 13.92
CA LEU A 48 -0.83 8.52 12.86
C LEU A 48 0.66 8.76 13.20
N ALA A 49 1.57 7.97 12.64
CA ALA A 49 3.01 8.29 12.62
C ALA A 49 3.29 9.66 11.97
N LEU A 50 2.34 10.14 11.17
CA LEU A 50 2.28 11.48 10.61
C LEU A 50 1.85 12.48 11.68
N VAL A 51 2.82 12.93 12.47
CA VAL A 51 2.61 13.99 13.44
C VAL A 51 2.99 15.32 12.81
N ALA A 52 1.98 16.12 12.46
CA ALA A 52 2.18 17.46 11.96
C ALA A 52 2.91 18.32 13.00
N LEU A 53 3.92 19.05 12.56
CA LEU A 53 4.57 20.09 13.34
C LEU A 53 3.63 21.29 13.49
N PRO A 54 3.78 22.11 14.56
CA PRO A 54 2.94 23.29 14.75
C PRO A 54 2.95 24.20 13.51
N SER A 55 1.80 24.70 13.10
CA SER A 55 1.68 25.62 11.94
C SER A 55 2.44 26.94 12.12
N THR A 56 2.77 27.28 13.37
CA THR A 56 3.61 28.42 13.75
C THR A 56 5.10 28.16 13.55
N ALA A 57 5.53 26.89 13.43
CA ALA A 57 6.92 26.54 13.17
C ALA A 57 7.29 26.91 11.73
N LYS A 58 8.43 27.59 11.55
CA LYS A 58 8.93 28.01 10.24
C LYS A 58 10.31 27.41 9.98
N PRO A 59 10.64 27.11 8.71
CA PRO A 59 11.99 26.70 8.35
C PRO A 59 13.03 27.72 8.82
N ALA A 60 14.07 27.24 9.49
CA ALA A 60 15.24 28.06 9.78
C ALA A 60 15.91 28.49 8.47
N PRO A 61 16.52 29.69 8.40
CA PRO A 61 17.17 30.18 7.18
C PRO A 61 18.15 29.16 6.59
N GLY A 62 17.99 28.86 5.29
CA GLY A 62 18.85 27.91 4.57
C GLY A 62 18.71 26.44 4.96
N SER A 63 17.72 26.08 5.78
CA SER A 63 17.50 24.68 6.20
C SER A 63 16.53 23.90 5.31
N GLU A 64 15.67 24.59 4.56
CA GLU A 64 14.68 23.96 3.69
C GLU A 64 15.28 23.56 2.35
N HIS A 65 15.09 22.29 1.98
CA HIS A 65 15.23 21.82 0.62
C HIS A 65 14.01 20.98 0.25
N SER A 66 13.48 21.20 -0.94
CA SER A 66 12.32 20.49 -1.47
C SER A 66 12.59 20.11 -2.92
N ILE A 67 12.44 18.83 -3.22
CA ILE A 67 12.51 18.31 -4.58
C ILE A 67 11.35 18.92 -5.37
N GLY A 68 11.68 19.60 -6.47
CA GLY A 68 10.70 20.11 -7.42
C GLY A 68 10.18 19.02 -8.35
N ASN A 69 9.10 19.31 -9.08
CA ASN A 69 8.59 18.42 -10.13
C ASN A 69 8.27 16.98 -9.67
N MET A 70 7.74 16.82 -8.45
CA MET A 70 7.24 15.52 -7.98
C MET A 70 5.94 15.14 -8.74
N PRO A 71 5.70 13.84 -9.01
CA PRO A 71 4.44 13.39 -9.61
C PRO A 71 3.26 13.64 -8.67
N LEU A 72 2.06 13.72 -9.25
CA LEU A 72 0.82 13.85 -8.48
C LEU A 72 0.64 12.64 -7.55
N ALA A 73 0.07 12.90 -6.37
CA ALA A 73 -0.29 11.85 -5.43
C ALA A 73 -1.33 10.91 -6.05
N THR A 74 -1.01 9.62 -6.08
CA THR A 74 -1.95 8.58 -6.49
C THR A 74 -2.73 8.06 -5.28
N SER A 75 -3.85 7.39 -5.52
CA SER A 75 -4.67 6.83 -4.45
C SER A 75 -4.73 5.31 -4.56
N GLN A 76 -4.36 4.62 -3.48
CA GLN A 76 -4.52 3.17 -3.33
C GLN A 76 -5.98 2.76 -3.21
N GLN A 77 -6.92 3.73 -3.12
CA GLN A 77 -8.32 3.47 -2.88
C GLN A 77 -8.48 2.62 -1.60
N GLY A 78 -9.41 1.68 -1.57
CA GLY A 78 -9.61 0.76 -0.47
C GLY A 78 -8.56 -0.34 -0.39
N LEU A 79 -7.54 -0.37 -1.26
CA LEU A 79 -6.56 -1.45 -1.36
C LEU A 79 -5.39 -1.28 -0.40
N GLY A 80 -4.71 -2.38 -0.06
CA GLY A 80 -3.49 -2.43 0.77
C GLY A 80 -2.20 -2.27 -0.05
N LEU A 81 -2.15 -1.27 -0.94
CA LEU A 81 -1.12 -1.16 -1.98
C LEU A 81 -0.11 -0.01 -1.81
N CYS A 82 -0.05 0.62 -0.63
CA CYS A 82 0.85 1.76 -0.34
C CYS A 82 2.30 1.55 -0.83
N PHE A 83 2.81 0.31 -0.75
CA PHE A 83 4.16 -0.05 -1.17
C PHE A 83 4.40 0.19 -2.66
N SER A 84 3.46 -0.24 -3.49
CA SER A 84 3.51 -0.09 -4.95
C SER A 84 3.29 1.36 -5.38
N HIS A 85 2.47 2.12 -4.65
CA HIS A 85 2.30 3.56 -4.87
C HIS A 85 3.56 4.36 -4.53
N SER A 86 4.24 4.01 -3.44
CA SER A 86 5.52 4.63 -3.08
C SER A 86 6.60 4.32 -4.11
N ALA A 87 6.69 3.06 -4.57
CA ALA A 87 7.57 2.67 -5.66
C ALA A 87 7.24 3.42 -6.97
N ALA A 88 5.96 3.50 -7.34
CA ALA A 88 5.52 4.18 -8.56
C ALA A 88 5.80 5.68 -8.50
N ALA A 89 5.69 6.32 -7.35
CA ALA A 89 6.03 7.73 -7.19
C ALA A 89 7.52 8.00 -7.49
N VAL A 90 8.44 7.18 -6.97
CA VAL A 90 9.87 7.32 -7.27
C VAL A 90 10.17 6.97 -8.73
N PHE A 91 9.60 5.88 -9.26
CA PHE A 91 9.73 5.51 -10.67
C PHE A 91 9.29 6.67 -11.58
N ASN A 92 8.09 7.21 -11.34
CA ASN A 92 7.50 8.25 -12.15
C ASN A 92 8.25 9.57 -12.04
N TYR A 93 8.78 9.92 -10.86
CA TYR A 93 9.67 11.06 -10.72
C TYR A 93 10.84 10.98 -11.71
N TYR A 94 11.55 9.84 -11.73
CA TYR A 94 12.68 9.64 -12.63
C TYR A 94 12.29 9.61 -14.12
N GLN A 95 11.09 9.11 -14.45
CA GLN A 95 10.56 9.21 -15.81
C GLN A 95 10.38 10.67 -16.25
N CYS A 96 9.82 11.51 -15.37
CA CYS A 96 9.66 12.94 -15.65
C CYS A 96 11.02 13.64 -15.82
N GLN A 97 12.02 13.29 -15.00
CA GLN A 97 13.37 13.83 -15.14
C GLN A 97 14.03 13.40 -16.46
N ALA A 98 13.88 12.14 -16.86
CA ALA A 98 14.39 11.63 -18.13
C ALA A 98 13.73 12.32 -19.33
N ALA A 99 12.41 12.45 -19.31
CA ALA A 99 11.63 13.14 -20.33
C ALA A 99 11.83 14.66 -20.33
N LYS A 100 12.36 15.23 -19.23
CA LYS A 100 12.45 16.68 -18.97
C LYS A 100 11.08 17.37 -19.05
N GLU A 101 10.05 16.69 -18.54
CA GLU A 101 8.67 17.16 -18.55
C GLU A 101 8.15 17.46 -17.14
N ASP A 102 7.13 18.32 -17.07
CA ASP A 102 6.38 18.55 -15.85
C ASP A 102 5.63 17.27 -15.46
N CYS A 103 5.95 16.76 -14.28
CA CYS A 103 5.48 15.49 -13.76
C CYS A 103 3.97 15.48 -13.47
N THR A 104 3.34 16.65 -13.44
CA THR A 104 1.89 16.81 -13.33
C THR A 104 1.17 16.79 -14.69
N ARG A 105 1.92 16.86 -15.80
CA ARG A 105 1.40 17.00 -17.18
C ARG A 105 1.89 15.95 -18.17
N ILE A 106 2.94 15.20 -17.80
CA ILE A 106 3.49 14.12 -18.61
C ILE A 106 2.42 13.12 -19.04
N ASP A 107 2.56 12.58 -20.25
CA ASP A 107 1.64 11.59 -20.78
C ASP A 107 1.57 10.36 -19.85
N LYS A 108 0.36 9.99 -19.44
CA LYS A 108 0.09 8.79 -18.63
C LYS A 108 0.54 7.49 -19.29
N ASN A 109 0.85 7.47 -20.60
CA ASN A 109 1.50 6.34 -21.26
C ASN A 109 2.95 6.11 -20.78
N GLN A 110 3.62 7.14 -20.28
CA GLN A 110 5.00 7.10 -19.78
C GLN A 110 5.08 6.84 -18.27
N LEU A 111 3.96 6.94 -17.57
CA LEU A 111 3.86 6.75 -16.12
C LEU A 111 3.51 5.31 -15.78
N ALA A 112 4.21 4.72 -14.81
CA ALA A 112 3.93 3.41 -14.25
C ALA A 112 2.60 3.41 -13.47
N ALA A 113 1.78 2.39 -13.73
CA ALA A 113 0.56 2.10 -12.98
C ALA A 113 0.91 1.46 -11.62
N PRO A 114 0.58 2.10 -10.48
CA PRO A 114 0.84 1.54 -9.16
C PRO A 114 0.23 0.14 -8.97
N LEU A 115 -1.02 -0.05 -9.40
CA LEU A 115 -1.70 -1.34 -9.35
C LEU A 115 -0.99 -2.46 -10.12
N ASP A 116 -0.36 -2.17 -11.27
CA ASP A 116 0.44 -3.18 -11.97
C ASP A 116 1.75 -3.44 -11.23
N MET A 117 2.36 -2.38 -10.71
CA MET A 117 3.64 -2.42 -10.00
C MET A 117 3.57 -3.29 -8.73
N ALA A 118 2.38 -3.44 -8.14
CA ALA A 118 2.13 -4.33 -7.01
C ALA A 118 2.59 -5.78 -7.24
N ARG A 119 2.62 -6.26 -8.50
CA ARG A 119 3.12 -7.62 -8.82
C ARG A 119 4.57 -7.84 -8.41
N PHE A 120 5.37 -6.77 -8.40
CA PHE A 120 6.79 -6.82 -8.08
C PHE A 120 7.05 -6.77 -6.57
N GLY A 121 6.01 -6.73 -5.73
CA GLY A 121 6.13 -6.88 -4.28
C GLY A 121 6.42 -8.31 -3.81
N ARG A 122 6.49 -9.27 -4.74
CA ARG A 122 6.68 -10.71 -4.49
C ARG A 122 7.94 -11.24 -5.17
N LYS A 123 8.45 -12.36 -4.65
CA LYS A 123 9.55 -13.07 -5.30
C LYS A 123 9.10 -13.62 -6.65
N PRO A 124 9.95 -13.57 -7.69
CA PRO A 124 9.62 -14.15 -8.98
C PRO A 124 9.44 -15.66 -8.89
N THR A 125 8.60 -16.21 -9.77
CA THR A 125 8.47 -17.65 -9.99
C THR A 125 9.48 -18.21 -11.01
N GLY A 126 10.23 -17.31 -11.67
CA GLY A 126 11.22 -17.61 -12.70
C GLY A 126 12.35 -16.58 -12.72
N GLU A 127 12.75 -16.15 -13.93
CA GLU A 127 13.81 -15.15 -14.14
C GLU A 127 13.40 -13.77 -13.60
N VAL A 128 14.31 -13.12 -12.88
CA VAL A 128 14.05 -11.88 -12.11
C VAL A 128 13.82 -10.67 -13.03
N ASP A 129 14.41 -10.66 -14.22
CA ASP A 129 14.26 -9.62 -15.24
C ASP A 129 13.03 -9.84 -16.15
N SER A 130 12.32 -10.97 -15.98
CA SER A 130 11.15 -11.30 -16.79
C SER A 130 9.85 -10.92 -16.10
N VAL A 131 9.05 -10.08 -16.76
CA VAL A 131 7.69 -9.70 -16.34
C VAL A 131 6.79 -10.92 -16.10
N ALA A 132 7.00 -11.98 -16.90
CA ALA A 132 6.19 -13.20 -16.82
C ALA A 132 6.40 -13.95 -15.50
N SER A 133 7.51 -13.70 -14.80
CA SER A 133 7.80 -14.27 -13.49
C SER A 133 7.01 -13.62 -12.34
N TYR A 134 6.29 -12.53 -12.62
CA TYR A 134 5.52 -11.77 -11.63
C TYR A 134 4.05 -11.75 -12.03
N GLU A 135 3.34 -12.83 -11.75
CA GLU A 135 1.98 -13.02 -12.21
C GLU A 135 0.92 -12.50 -11.22
N ASP A 136 1.23 -12.49 -9.93
CA ASP A 136 0.28 -12.25 -8.85
C ASP A 136 0.27 -10.78 -8.43
N ILE A 137 -0.92 -10.17 -8.33
CA ILE A 137 -1.11 -8.89 -7.65
C ILE A 137 -1.75 -9.16 -6.29
N ASP A 138 -1.02 -8.83 -5.23
CA ASP A 138 -1.44 -8.99 -3.85
C ASP A 138 -1.31 -7.67 -3.07
N GLU A 139 -2.02 -7.60 -1.95
CA GLU A 139 -1.84 -6.55 -0.96
C GLU A 139 -0.68 -6.87 -0.02
N GLY A 140 0.01 -5.82 0.41
CA GLY A 140 1.22 -5.92 1.22
C GLY A 140 2.45 -6.33 0.41
N GLY A 141 3.53 -5.57 0.58
CA GLY A 141 4.77 -5.77 -0.14
C GLY A 141 5.87 -4.86 0.39
N ASP A 142 7.10 -5.11 -0.04
CA ASP A 142 8.24 -4.25 0.26
C ASP A 142 8.39 -3.18 -0.85
N PRO A 143 8.31 -1.89 -0.54
CA PRO A 143 8.33 -0.84 -1.57
C PRO A 143 9.69 -0.69 -2.25
N LEU A 144 10.79 -0.99 -1.55
CA LEU A 144 12.14 -0.86 -2.11
C LEU A 144 12.43 -2.01 -3.07
N TYR A 145 12.10 -3.24 -2.67
CA TYR A 145 12.19 -4.39 -3.57
C TYR A 145 11.25 -4.25 -4.78
N THR A 146 10.05 -3.69 -4.58
CA THR A 146 9.12 -3.39 -5.68
C THR A 146 9.71 -2.39 -6.67
N LEU A 147 10.29 -1.30 -6.16
CA LEU A 147 10.96 -0.29 -6.98
C LEU A 147 12.17 -0.87 -7.73
N GLU A 148 13.07 -1.56 -7.01
CA GLU A 148 14.26 -2.18 -7.58
C GLU A 148 13.89 -3.16 -8.70
N THR A 149 12.92 -4.04 -8.45
CA THR A 149 12.49 -5.01 -9.44
C THR A 149 11.88 -4.33 -10.66
N ALA A 150 10.92 -3.43 -10.47
CA ALA A 150 10.21 -2.79 -11.56
C ALA A 150 11.11 -1.87 -12.41
N ALA A 151 12.01 -1.12 -11.77
CA ALA A 151 12.84 -0.11 -12.41
C ALA A 151 14.17 -0.68 -12.92
N LEU A 152 14.87 -1.48 -12.10
CA LEU A 152 16.26 -1.85 -12.33
C LEU A 152 16.43 -3.27 -12.88
N MET A 153 15.52 -4.20 -12.56
CA MET A 153 15.59 -5.58 -13.02
C MET A 153 14.74 -5.79 -14.28
N VAL A 154 13.46 -5.44 -14.22
CA VAL A 154 12.48 -5.63 -15.31
C VAL A 154 12.42 -4.43 -16.26
N GLY A 155 12.73 -3.24 -15.77
CA GLY A 155 12.80 -2.01 -16.58
C GLY A 155 11.47 -1.53 -17.17
N SER A 156 10.33 -2.07 -16.73
CA SER A 156 9.05 -1.75 -17.35
C SER A 156 7.83 -2.15 -16.51
N VAL A 157 6.80 -1.31 -16.56
CA VAL A 157 5.50 -1.50 -15.87
C VAL A 157 4.38 -1.15 -16.84
N VAL A 158 3.18 -1.75 -16.71
CA VAL A 158 2.01 -1.29 -17.48
C VAL A 158 1.77 0.21 -17.21
N SER A 159 1.43 0.97 -18.24
CA SER A 159 1.24 2.41 -18.10
C SER A 159 -0.08 2.77 -17.40
N GLN A 160 -0.12 3.91 -16.71
CA GLN A 160 -1.35 4.44 -16.08
C GLN A 160 -2.47 4.67 -17.10
N ALA A 161 -2.11 5.05 -18.33
CA ALA A 161 -3.07 5.20 -19.41
C ALA A 161 -3.74 3.86 -19.77
N CYS A 162 -3.06 2.73 -19.62
CA CYS A 162 -3.60 1.41 -19.94
C CYS A 162 -4.32 0.77 -18.75
N PHE A 163 -3.79 0.90 -17.54
CA PHE A 163 -4.32 0.25 -16.36
C PHE A 163 -4.20 1.14 -15.12
N SER A 164 -5.27 1.22 -14.32
CA SER A 164 -5.34 2.06 -13.12
C SER A 164 -6.46 1.60 -12.18
N GLU A 165 -6.44 2.08 -10.94
CA GLU A 165 -7.49 1.86 -9.94
C GLU A 165 -8.85 2.42 -10.42
N GLU A 166 -8.84 3.49 -11.20
CA GLU A 166 -10.04 4.05 -11.84
C GLU A 166 -10.69 3.02 -12.77
N LYS A 167 -9.90 2.32 -13.58
CA LYS A 167 -10.41 1.26 -14.46
C LYS A 167 -10.85 0.01 -13.72
N LEU A 168 -10.25 -0.27 -12.56
CA LEU A 168 -10.64 -1.37 -11.69
C LEU A 168 -12.01 -1.09 -11.03
N PHE A 169 -12.14 0.06 -10.38
CA PHE A 169 -13.30 0.37 -9.53
C PHE A 169 -14.44 1.09 -10.24
N LYS A 170 -14.21 1.71 -11.41
CA LYS A 170 -15.23 2.36 -12.25
C LYS A 170 -16.11 3.32 -11.45
N ASP A 171 -17.39 3.02 -11.31
CA ASP A 171 -18.39 3.80 -10.54
C ASP A 171 -18.06 3.90 -9.04
N LYS A 172 -17.20 3.01 -8.53
CA LYS A 172 -16.77 2.97 -7.12
C LYS A 172 -15.43 3.65 -6.90
N PHE A 173 -14.78 4.14 -7.96
CA PHE A 173 -13.55 4.90 -7.83
C PHE A 173 -13.86 6.27 -7.24
N VAL A 174 -13.06 6.73 -6.29
CA VAL A 174 -13.18 8.07 -5.69
C VAL A 174 -12.06 8.94 -6.27
N PRO A 175 -12.34 9.83 -7.25
CA PRO A 175 -11.30 10.60 -7.93
C PRO A 175 -10.48 11.50 -7.00
N SER A 176 -11.12 12.09 -5.99
CA SER A 176 -10.43 12.96 -5.04
C SER A 176 -9.48 12.20 -4.10
N GLY A 177 -9.70 10.89 -3.92
CA GLY A 177 -9.01 10.08 -2.92
C GLY A 177 -9.50 10.23 -1.49
N ALA A 178 -10.48 11.11 -1.19
CA ALA A 178 -11.12 11.13 0.14
C ALA A 178 -12.13 9.99 0.30
N ILE A 179 -11.58 8.81 0.50
CA ILE A 179 -12.33 7.56 0.57
C ILE A 179 -12.96 7.45 1.97
N SER A 180 -14.28 7.31 2.01
CA SER A 180 -15.03 7.02 3.25
C SER A 180 -14.95 5.52 3.62
N ALA A 181 -15.41 5.18 4.82
CA ALA A 181 -15.51 3.78 5.22
C ALA A 181 -16.48 2.99 4.31
N GLU A 182 -17.55 3.65 3.85
CA GLU A 182 -18.53 3.11 2.91
C GLU A 182 -17.89 2.84 1.54
N ASP A 183 -17.05 3.75 1.04
CA ASP A 183 -16.33 3.57 -0.22
C ASP A 183 -15.36 2.39 -0.14
N VAL A 184 -14.57 2.30 0.95
CA VAL A 184 -13.70 1.14 1.20
C VAL A 184 -14.53 -0.14 1.19
N LYS A 185 -15.65 -0.18 1.91
CA LYS A 185 -16.53 -1.35 1.97
C LYS A 185 -17.04 -1.73 0.57
N ALA A 186 -17.48 -0.77 -0.23
CA ALA A 186 -17.98 -1.00 -1.58
C ALA A 186 -16.90 -1.55 -2.52
N GLN A 187 -15.69 -1.00 -2.46
CA GLN A 187 -14.54 -1.45 -3.24
C GLN A 187 -14.08 -2.85 -2.80
N ARG A 188 -14.05 -3.12 -1.49
CA ARG A 188 -13.72 -4.45 -0.94
C ARG A 188 -14.75 -5.51 -1.30
N ALA A 189 -16.02 -5.14 -1.46
CA ALA A 189 -17.05 -6.07 -1.92
C ALA A 189 -16.78 -6.56 -3.35
N VAL A 190 -16.22 -5.72 -4.24
CA VAL A 190 -15.82 -6.14 -5.60
C VAL A 190 -14.71 -7.20 -5.54
N LEU A 191 -13.67 -6.96 -4.75
CA LEU A 191 -12.56 -7.92 -4.59
C LEU A 191 -13.04 -9.23 -4.00
N LYS A 192 -13.91 -9.16 -2.98
CA LYS A 192 -14.48 -10.34 -2.34
C LYS A 192 -15.33 -11.15 -3.32
N ALA A 193 -16.12 -10.49 -4.16
CA ALA A 193 -16.90 -11.16 -5.19
C ALA A 193 -16.01 -11.84 -6.25
N LEU A 194 -14.92 -11.19 -6.68
CA LEU A 194 -13.93 -11.81 -7.57
C LEU A 194 -13.24 -13.02 -6.92
N GLU A 195 -12.90 -12.92 -5.64
CA GLU A 195 -12.29 -14.02 -4.88
C GLU A 195 -13.27 -15.19 -4.73
N ASP A 196 -14.52 -14.92 -4.37
CA ASP A 196 -15.57 -15.94 -4.27
C ASP A 196 -15.81 -16.64 -5.60
N PHE A 197 -15.89 -15.87 -6.70
CA PHE A 197 -16.00 -16.41 -8.05
C PHE A 197 -14.82 -17.32 -8.38
N TYR A 198 -13.59 -16.89 -8.08
CA TYR A 198 -12.39 -17.70 -8.29
C TYR A 198 -12.42 -18.99 -7.45
N GLN A 199 -12.74 -18.94 -6.16
CA GLN A 199 -12.75 -20.13 -5.30
C GLN A 199 -13.80 -21.17 -5.75
N GLN A 200 -14.95 -20.70 -6.25
CA GLN A 200 -16.01 -21.57 -6.76
C GLN A 200 -15.66 -22.21 -8.11
N ASN A 201 -14.89 -21.51 -8.96
CA ASN A 201 -14.67 -21.89 -10.35
C ASN A 201 -13.22 -22.31 -10.68
N ARG A 202 -12.28 -22.22 -9.73
CA ARG A 202 -10.86 -22.51 -9.97
C ARG A 202 -10.64 -23.93 -10.48
N LEU A 203 -9.76 -24.04 -11.46
CA LEU A 203 -9.36 -25.33 -12.01
C LEU A 203 -8.30 -25.97 -11.11
N LYS A 204 -8.33 -27.31 -11.00
CA LYS A 204 -7.33 -28.06 -10.22
C LYS A 204 -5.93 -28.02 -10.86
N ALA A 205 -5.87 -27.76 -12.16
CA ALA A 205 -4.64 -27.64 -12.93
C ALA A 205 -4.85 -26.62 -14.07
N PRO A 206 -3.78 -25.94 -14.52
CA PRO A 206 -3.84 -25.12 -15.73
C PRO A 206 -4.38 -25.92 -16.92
N CYS A 207 -5.23 -25.30 -17.73
CA CYS A 207 -5.87 -25.95 -18.86
C CYS A 207 -5.85 -25.04 -20.09
N ALA A 208 -5.05 -25.39 -21.09
CA ALA A 208 -4.86 -24.59 -22.29
C ALA A 208 -6.10 -24.57 -23.21
N GLU A 209 -6.81 -25.69 -23.28
CA GLU A 209 -7.98 -25.89 -24.16
C GLU A 209 -9.32 -25.61 -23.47
N CYS A 210 -9.31 -25.28 -22.17
CA CYS A 210 -10.54 -24.99 -21.44
C CYS A 210 -11.16 -23.68 -21.93
N VAL A 211 -12.50 -23.64 -21.90
CA VAL A 211 -13.31 -22.49 -22.25
C VAL A 211 -14.32 -22.29 -21.13
N ALA A 212 -14.41 -21.06 -20.61
CA ALA A 212 -15.38 -20.73 -19.57
C ALA A 212 -16.81 -20.90 -20.11
N SER A 213 -17.70 -21.43 -19.29
CA SER A 213 -19.11 -21.58 -19.67
C SER A 213 -19.79 -20.22 -19.82
N ALA A 214 -20.88 -20.14 -20.58
CA ALA A 214 -21.66 -18.92 -20.72
C ALA A 214 -22.11 -18.34 -19.36
N THR A 215 -22.43 -19.22 -18.40
CA THR A 215 -22.78 -18.84 -17.03
C THR A 215 -21.60 -18.20 -16.30
N GLN A 216 -20.41 -18.81 -16.37
CA GLN A 216 -19.19 -18.26 -15.75
C GLN A 216 -18.82 -16.89 -16.33
N VAL A 217 -18.96 -16.73 -17.65
CA VAL A 217 -18.71 -15.45 -18.33
C VAL A 217 -19.69 -14.39 -17.83
N ALA A 218 -20.99 -14.70 -17.81
CA ALA A 218 -22.03 -13.76 -17.38
C ALA A 218 -21.88 -13.37 -15.89
N GLU A 219 -21.59 -14.34 -15.02
CA GLU A 219 -21.36 -14.11 -13.59
C GLU A 219 -20.14 -13.21 -13.36
N LEU A 220 -19.00 -13.50 -14.02
CA LEU A 220 -17.82 -12.66 -13.91
C LEU A 220 -18.08 -11.24 -14.42
N GLN A 221 -18.76 -11.09 -15.57
CA GLN A 221 -19.07 -9.78 -16.15
C GLN A 221 -19.99 -8.94 -15.27
N ALA A 222 -20.87 -9.57 -14.47
CA ALA A 222 -21.69 -8.90 -13.48
C ALA A 222 -20.87 -8.35 -12.30
N ILE A 223 -19.74 -8.98 -11.97
CA ILE A 223 -18.81 -8.51 -10.92
C ILE A 223 -17.86 -7.46 -11.48
N TYR A 224 -17.22 -7.76 -12.60
CA TYR A 224 -16.23 -6.93 -13.27
C TYR A 224 -16.29 -7.16 -14.78
N ALA A 225 -16.62 -6.11 -15.53
CA ALA A 225 -16.62 -6.18 -16.99
C ALA A 225 -15.19 -6.24 -17.56
N THR A 226 -14.63 -7.44 -17.54
CA THR A 226 -13.34 -7.81 -18.14
C THR A 226 -13.42 -7.83 -19.66
N THR A 227 -12.30 -7.54 -20.33
CA THR A 227 -12.16 -7.65 -21.79
C THR A 227 -11.69 -9.04 -22.24
N ARG A 228 -11.52 -9.99 -21.31
CA ARG A 228 -11.11 -11.36 -21.61
C ARG A 228 -12.22 -12.12 -22.33
N ASP A 229 -11.80 -12.91 -23.32
CA ASP A 229 -12.66 -13.89 -23.96
C ASP A 229 -12.86 -15.14 -23.07
N PRO A 230 -13.80 -16.05 -23.39
CA PRO A 230 -14.07 -17.23 -22.57
C PRO A 230 -12.85 -18.14 -22.34
N ARG A 231 -11.92 -18.21 -23.30
CA ARG A 231 -10.66 -18.95 -23.15
C ARG A 231 -9.73 -18.26 -22.14
N GLY A 232 -9.56 -16.95 -22.26
CA GLY A 232 -8.76 -16.16 -21.33
C GLY A 232 -9.30 -16.22 -19.89
N ILE A 233 -10.62 -16.27 -19.72
CA ILE A 233 -11.24 -16.48 -18.39
C ILE A 233 -10.90 -17.88 -17.84
N ALA A 234 -11.03 -18.94 -18.64
CA ALA A 234 -10.67 -20.29 -18.20
C ALA A 234 -9.18 -20.41 -17.85
N GLN A 235 -8.30 -19.77 -18.62
CA GLN A 235 -6.86 -19.71 -18.32
C GLN A 235 -6.58 -18.98 -16.99
N ALA A 236 -7.30 -17.88 -16.72
CA ALA A 236 -7.19 -17.17 -15.45
C ALA A 236 -7.67 -18.03 -14.27
N LEU A 237 -8.77 -18.78 -14.43
CA LEU A 237 -9.26 -19.74 -13.42
C LEU A 237 -8.28 -20.90 -13.16
N GLY A 238 -7.34 -21.15 -14.07
CA GLY A 238 -6.26 -22.12 -13.90
C GLY A 238 -5.04 -21.59 -13.15
N LYS A 239 -5.03 -20.32 -12.72
CA LYS A 239 -3.94 -19.76 -11.90
C LYS A 239 -3.91 -20.42 -10.52
N PRO A 240 -2.73 -20.57 -9.87
CA PRO A 240 -2.64 -21.26 -8.58
C PRO A 240 -3.30 -20.48 -7.42
N HIS A 241 -3.26 -19.15 -7.51
CA HIS A 241 -3.65 -18.24 -6.43
C HIS A 241 -4.59 -17.16 -6.95
N PHE A 242 -5.34 -16.55 -6.03
CA PHE A 242 -6.26 -15.46 -6.37
C PHE A 242 -5.52 -14.27 -6.99
N GLY A 243 -4.33 -13.89 -6.50
CA GLY A 243 -3.55 -12.79 -7.06
C GLY A 243 -3.25 -12.95 -8.57
N GLY A 244 -2.95 -14.18 -9.01
CA GLY A 244 -2.70 -14.50 -10.42
C GLY A 244 -3.98 -14.47 -11.26
N PHE A 245 -5.09 -14.99 -10.72
CA PHE A 245 -6.41 -14.84 -11.35
C PHE A 245 -6.79 -13.37 -11.49
N PHE A 246 -6.66 -12.61 -10.40
CA PHE A 246 -6.98 -11.19 -10.32
C PHE A 246 -6.21 -10.39 -11.36
N SER A 247 -4.88 -10.50 -11.38
CA SER A 247 -4.00 -9.89 -12.39
C SER A 247 -4.35 -10.29 -13.82
N ALA A 248 -4.70 -11.56 -14.07
CA ALA A 248 -5.10 -12.01 -15.39
C ALA A 248 -6.43 -11.40 -15.86
N ILE A 249 -7.40 -11.25 -14.97
CA ILE A 249 -8.75 -10.74 -15.31
C ILE A 249 -8.79 -9.21 -15.44
N ILE A 250 -8.12 -8.49 -14.53
CA ILE A 250 -8.26 -7.03 -14.45
C ILE A 250 -7.33 -6.29 -15.42
N ILE A 251 -6.23 -6.91 -15.84
CA ILE A 251 -5.30 -6.30 -16.78
C ILE A 251 -5.69 -6.72 -18.19
N PRO A 252 -6.14 -5.76 -19.02
CA PRO A 252 -6.49 -6.06 -20.40
C PRO A 252 -5.30 -6.68 -21.16
N PRO A 253 -5.51 -7.71 -21.99
CA PRO A 253 -4.43 -8.36 -22.74
C PRO A 253 -3.55 -7.39 -23.54
N GLU A 254 -4.15 -6.36 -24.12
CA GLU A 254 -3.46 -5.32 -24.89
C GLU A 254 -2.48 -4.49 -24.05
N CYS A 255 -2.71 -4.35 -22.74
CA CYS A 255 -1.81 -3.63 -21.84
C CYS A 255 -0.50 -4.38 -21.57
N ARG A 256 -0.44 -5.67 -21.90
CA ARG A 256 0.80 -6.46 -21.79
C ARG A 256 1.78 -6.20 -22.94
N ARG A 257 1.33 -5.54 -24.01
CA ARG A 257 2.18 -5.17 -25.14
C ARG A 257 3.19 -4.12 -24.72
N LEU A 258 4.43 -4.21 -25.19
CA LEU A 258 5.49 -3.25 -24.86
C LEU A 258 5.08 -1.79 -25.11
N SER A 259 4.33 -1.53 -26.19
CA SER A 259 3.83 -0.18 -26.54
C SER A 259 2.81 0.40 -25.56
N ARG A 260 2.35 -0.37 -24.56
CA ARG A 260 1.42 0.05 -23.50
C ARG A 260 2.08 0.03 -22.12
N ARG A 261 3.41 -0.02 -22.08
CA ARG A 261 4.20 -0.07 -20.86
C ARG A 261 5.03 1.19 -20.74
N ALA A 262 5.14 1.69 -19.52
CA ALA A 262 6.13 2.69 -19.15
C ALA A 262 7.49 1.98 -19.07
N LEU A 263 8.43 2.37 -19.93
CA LEU A 263 9.79 1.86 -19.95
C LEU A 263 10.67 2.76 -19.08
N PHE A 264 11.45 2.16 -18.18
CA PHE A 264 12.32 2.90 -17.29
C PHE A 264 13.63 3.26 -17.99
N GLU A 265 13.76 4.50 -18.47
CA GLU A 265 14.87 4.90 -19.36
C GLU A 265 16.23 5.00 -18.66
N LEU A 266 16.23 5.00 -17.32
CA LEU A 266 17.42 5.18 -16.49
C LEU A 266 17.90 3.87 -15.83
N GLN A 267 17.39 2.71 -16.27
CA GLN A 267 17.69 1.39 -15.70
C GLN A 267 19.20 1.14 -15.52
N ASP A 268 20.01 1.40 -16.55
CA ASP A 268 21.44 1.11 -16.50
C ASP A 268 22.26 2.18 -15.75
N LYS A 269 21.66 3.35 -15.48
CA LYS A 269 22.34 4.52 -14.90
C LYS A 269 22.15 4.67 -13.40
N LEU A 270 21.12 4.00 -12.86
CA LEU A 270 20.72 4.12 -11.47
C LEU A 270 20.94 2.81 -10.72
N GLN A 271 21.05 2.92 -9.40
CA GLN A 271 21.06 1.81 -8.46
C GLN A 271 20.18 2.14 -7.25
N ILE A 272 19.73 1.12 -6.53
CA ILE A 272 19.01 1.33 -5.28
C ILE A 272 19.99 1.48 -4.11
N ARG A 273 19.80 2.54 -3.32
CA ARG A 273 20.42 2.68 -2.00
C ARG A 273 19.36 2.47 -0.94
N ALA A 274 19.63 1.60 0.04
CA ALA A 274 18.66 1.26 1.07
C ALA A 274 19.34 1.13 2.44
N LEU A 275 18.76 1.78 3.46
CA LEU A 275 19.28 1.84 4.82
C LEU A 275 18.21 1.44 5.84
N PRO A 276 18.58 0.91 7.01
CA PRO A 276 19.94 0.68 7.49
C PRO A 276 20.60 -0.57 6.89
N GLU A 277 21.91 -0.49 6.65
CA GLU A 277 22.80 -1.60 6.30
C GLU A 277 23.50 -2.18 7.54
N THR A 278 23.72 -1.34 8.55
CA THR A 278 24.45 -1.71 9.77
C THR A 278 23.67 -1.30 11.03
N ALA A 279 23.95 -1.94 12.16
CA ALA A 279 23.30 -1.63 13.43
C ALA A 279 23.51 -0.18 13.90
N ALA A 280 24.63 0.46 13.52
CA ALA A 280 24.91 1.86 13.82
C ALA A 280 23.89 2.81 13.17
N GLN A 281 23.29 2.39 12.04
CA GLN A 281 22.26 3.13 11.32
C GLN A 281 20.85 2.86 11.87
N ASN A 282 20.65 1.96 12.83
CA ASN A 282 19.32 1.59 13.35
C ASN A 282 18.75 2.62 14.34
N ASN A 283 18.86 3.91 14.04
CA ASN A 283 18.33 5.01 14.84
C ASN A 283 18.25 6.29 14.02
N PHE A 284 17.59 7.32 14.55
CA PHE A 284 17.40 8.60 13.89
C PHE A 284 18.73 9.26 13.47
N ALA A 285 19.74 9.25 14.34
CA ALA A 285 21.02 9.90 14.06
C ALA A 285 21.80 9.19 12.95
N GLY A 286 21.54 7.91 12.72
CA GLY A 286 22.11 7.12 11.64
C GLY A 286 21.36 7.23 10.31
N LEU A 287 20.01 7.31 10.33
CA LEU A 287 19.20 7.37 9.10
C LEU A 287 18.94 8.79 8.59
N TYR A 288 18.63 9.73 9.48
CA TYR A 288 18.16 11.04 9.07
C TYR A 288 19.21 11.83 8.25
N PRO A 289 20.52 11.82 8.59
CA PRO A 289 21.52 12.48 7.75
C PRO A 289 21.59 11.93 6.33
N ALA A 290 21.46 10.62 6.16
CA ALA A 290 21.48 9.99 4.84
C ALA A 290 20.20 10.29 4.04
N LEU A 291 19.03 10.27 4.70
CA LEU A 291 17.78 10.71 4.09
C LEU A 291 17.88 12.17 3.64
N LYS A 292 18.40 13.06 4.49
CA LYS A 292 18.61 14.47 4.16
C LYS A 292 19.52 14.62 2.96
N GLN A 293 20.65 13.91 2.95
CA GLN A 293 21.60 13.93 1.83
C GLN A 293 20.97 13.45 0.52
N ALA A 294 20.14 12.40 0.56
CA ALA A 294 19.43 11.92 -0.61
C ALA A 294 18.47 12.98 -1.17
N ILE A 295 17.69 13.64 -0.30
CA ILE A 295 16.77 14.70 -0.73
C ILE A 295 17.55 15.93 -1.23
N ASP A 296 18.66 16.32 -0.58
CA ASP A 296 19.58 17.39 -1.05
C ASP A 296 20.17 17.11 -2.44
N ALA A 297 20.29 15.84 -2.81
CA ALA A 297 20.73 15.38 -4.13
C ALA A 297 19.56 15.15 -5.11
N ASP A 298 18.37 15.66 -4.79
CA ASP A 298 17.14 15.52 -5.57
C ASP A 298 16.67 14.07 -5.80
N ASN A 299 16.97 13.18 -4.84
CA ASN A 299 16.49 11.81 -4.82
C ASN A 299 15.30 11.67 -3.84
N PRO A 300 14.06 11.41 -4.30
CA PRO A 300 12.94 11.16 -3.41
C PRO A 300 13.14 9.85 -2.65
N VAL A 301 12.88 9.87 -1.35
CA VAL A 301 13.21 8.77 -0.43
C VAL A 301 11.95 8.03 -0.02
N ILE A 302 11.84 6.75 -0.36
CA ILE A 302 10.82 5.86 0.19
C ILE A 302 11.12 5.64 1.67
N ILE A 303 10.12 5.86 2.52
CA ILE A 303 10.10 5.46 3.93
C ILE A 303 9.19 4.23 4.04
N ALA A 304 9.80 3.07 4.24
CA ALA A 304 9.13 1.78 4.34
C ALA A 304 8.73 1.44 5.78
N ASN A 305 7.75 0.55 5.92
CA ASN A 305 7.35 -0.05 7.20
C ASN A 305 6.91 0.95 8.29
N VAL A 306 6.37 2.10 7.89
CA VAL A 306 5.81 3.11 8.81
C VAL A 306 4.64 2.49 9.58
N CYS A 307 4.72 2.45 10.90
CA CYS A 307 3.61 1.96 11.71
C CYS A 307 2.65 3.10 12.07
N LEU A 308 1.45 3.09 11.48
CA LEU A 308 0.42 4.09 11.75
C LEU A 308 -0.33 3.85 13.08
N TYR A 309 -0.16 2.68 13.70
CA TYR A 309 -0.82 2.37 14.97
C TYR A 309 -0.08 2.98 16.17
N ARG A 310 -0.76 3.90 16.86
CA ARG A 310 -0.21 4.62 18.01
C ARG A 310 0.34 3.67 19.09
N GLY A 311 1.58 3.90 19.51
CA GLY A 311 2.20 3.21 20.65
C GLY A 311 2.71 1.79 20.35
N ALA A 312 2.45 1.24 19.17
CA ALA A 312 3.16 0.05 18.72
C ALA A 312 4.54 0.43 18.18
N LYS A 313 5.57 -0.28 18.65
CA LYS A 313 6.84 -0.36 17.92
C LYS A 313 6.64 -1.25 16.68
N GLN A 314 7.42 -1.08 15.61
CA GLN A 314 7.27 -1.82 14.35
C GLN A 314 7.08 -3.34 14.50
N LYS A 315 7.83 -4.01 15.39
CA LYS A 315 7.68 -5.45 15.68
C LYS A 315 6.30 -5.87 16.22
N LYS A 316 5.50 -4.91 16.70
CA LYS A 316 4.12 -5.10 17.19
C LYS A 316 3.10 -4.39 16.29
N CYS A 317 3.51 -3.86 15.14
CA CYS A 317 2.61 -3.17 14.23
C CYS A 317 1.74 -4.20 13.51
N PRO A 318 0.40 -4.17 13.69
CA PRO A 318 -0.49 -5.02 12.91
C PRO A 318 -0.34 -4.70 11.42
N GLU A 319 -0.42 -5.71 10.57
CA GLU A 319 -0.11 -5.59 9.13
C GLU A 319 -0.96 -4.52 8.44
N GLN A 320 -2.24 -4.40 8.82
CA GLN A 320 -3.15 -3.40 8.26
C GLN A 320 -2.79 -1.94 8.61
N TYR A 321 -1.88 -1.72 9.56
CA TYR A 321 -1.38 -0.39 9.93
C TYR A 321 0.06 -0.15 9.45
N ARG A 322 0.66 -1.09 8.71
CA ARG A 322 1.94 -0.87 8.05
C ARG A 322 1.71 -0.08 6.78
N HIS A 323 2.52 0.96 6.61
CA HIS A 323 2.38 1.90 5.52
C HIS A 323 3.74 2.24 4.91
N SER A 324 3.71 2.85 3.73
CA SER A 324 4.89 3.44 3.10
C SER A 324 4.55 4.78 2.49
N LEU A 325 5.55 5.66 2.45
CA LEU A 325 5.44 7.05 2.05
C LEU A 325 6.71 7.44 1.28
N VAL A 326 6.68 8.56 0.56
CA VAL A 326 7.87 9.11 -0.10
C VAL A 326 8.18 10.49 0.48
N ALA A 327 9.31 10.66 1.14
CA ALA A 327 9.81 11.96 1.55
C ALA A 327 10.45 12.69 0.37
N TYR A 328 10.08 13.95 0.19
CA TYR A 328 10.56 14.79 -0.92
C TYR A 328 11.03 16.19 -0.49
N ALA A 329 10.89 16.54 0.79
CA ALA A 329 11.46 17.76 1.34
C ALA A 329 11.90 17.55 2.78
N HIS A 330 12.91 18.28 3.21
CA HIS A 330 13.32 18.39 4.61
C HIS A 330 13.53 19.84 5.00
N ALA A 331 13.37 20.14 6.28
CA ALA A 331 13.72 21.43 6.86
C ALA A 331 13.94 21.30 8.36
N ARG A 332 14.67 22.26 8.96
CA ARG A 332 14.69 22.45 10.41
C ARG A 332 13.67 23.50 10.80
N LEU A 333 12.57 23.08 11.42
CA LEU A 333 11.42 23.94 11.74
C LEU A 333 11.53 24.45 13.17
N CYS A 334 11.53 25.77 13.35
CA CYS A 334 11.60 26.39 14.67
C CYS A 334 10.32 27.15 15.00
N THR A 335 9.79 26.95 16.21
CA THR A 335 8.66 27.73 16.74
C THR A 335 9.11 29.13 17.14
N PRO A 336 8.19 30.10 17.33
CA PRO A 336 8.52 31.42 17.85
C PRO A 336 9.22 31.40 19.23
N GLN A 337 9.04 30.32 20.00
CA GLN A 337 9.69 30.10 21.29
C GLN A 337 11.12 29.52 21.16
N GLY A 338 11.64 29.37 19.94
CA GLY A 338 12.98 28.85 19.67
C GLY A 338 13.10 27.32 19.75
N GLN A 339 11.99 26.59 19.85
CA GLN A 339 12.02 25.12 19.84
C GLN A 339 12.11 24.64 18.39
N CYS A 340 13.19 23.93 18.05
CA CYS A 340 13.42 23.44 16.70
C CYS A 340 13.27 21.93 16.59
N GLN A 341 12.69 21.46 15.48
CA GLN A 341 12.50 20.06 15.16
C GLN A 341 12.79 19.82 13.68
N GLU A 342 13.29 18.64 13.35
CA GLU A 342 13.47 18.23 11.96
C GLU A 342 12.12 17.82 11.36
N GLY A 343 11.81 18.38 10.19
CA GLY A 343 10.56 18.16 9.49
C GLY A 343 10.76 17.53 8.12
N LEU A 344 9.78 16.76 7.68
CA LEU A 344 9.68 16.20 6.33
C LEU A 344 8.35 16.58 5.68
N LYS A 345 8.37 16.83 4.37
CA LYS A 345 7.17 16.71 3.53
C LYS A 345 7.15 15.35 2.86
N VAL A 346 5.97 14.75 2.77
CA VAL A 346 5.78 13.40 2.24
C VAL A 346 4.68 13.37 1.19
N LEU A 347 4.88 12.52 0.19
CA LEU A 347 3.87 12.10 -0.76
C LEU A 347 3.28 10.78 -0.25
N ASN A 348 1.95 10.69 -0.26
CA ASN A 348 1.21 9.56 0.29
C ASN A 348 0.24 8.97 -0.75
N SER A 349 -0.10 7.70 -0.59
CA SER A 349 -1.02 6.93 -1.41
C SER A 349 -2.50 7.08 -1.03
N TRP A 350 -2.86 8.13 -0.28
CA TRP A 350 -4.25 8.48 0.06
C TRP A 350 -4.88 9.48 -0.91
N GLY A 351 -4.22 9.74 -2.04
CA GLY A 351 -4.74 10.58 -3.12
C GLY A 351 -4.54 12.08 -2.94
N GLU A 352 -4.91 12.80 -3.98
CA GLU A 352 -4.64 14.22 -4.17
C GLU A 352 -5.34 15.11 -3.14
N GLN A 353 -6.56 14.77 -2.72
CA GLN A 353 -7.25 15.54 -1.68
C GLN A 353 -6.45 15.53 -0.36
N TRP A 354 -5.98 14.36 0.07
CA TRP A 354 -5.12 14.29 1.26
C TRP A 354 -3.83 15.09 1.03
N GLN A 355 -3.22 14.98 -0.14
CA GLN A 355 -1.98 15.70 -0.46
C GLN A 355 -2.16 17.22 -0.44
N ASN A 356 -3.31 17.72 -0.88
CA ASN A 356 -3.62 19.15 -0.93
C ASN A 356 -3.98 19.74 0.43
N HIS A 357 -4.59 18.96 1.33
CA HIS A 357 -4.99 19.44 2.67
C HIS A 357 -3.94 19.17 3.75
N GLU A 358 -3.43 17.95 3.81
CA GLU A 358 -2.53 17.48 4.88
C GLU A 358 -1.09 17.37 4.38
N GLY A 359 -0.88 16.94 3.13
CA GLY A 359 0.44 16.71 2.55
C GLY A 359 1.30 17.97 2.32
N GLN A 360 0.72 19.16 2.50
CA GLN A 360 1.44 20.44 2.47
C GLN A 360 2.09 20.79 3.82
N GLN A 361 1.74 20.07 4.89
CA GLN A 361 2.27 20.28 6.22
C GLN A 361 3.67 19.66 6.38
N TRP A 362 4.41 20.15 7.37
CA TRP A 362 5.65 19.52 7.82
C TRP A 362 5.35 18.47 8.88
N PHE A 363 5.85 17.26 8.70
CA PHE A 363 5.72 16.16 9.68
C PHE A 363 7.01 15.98 10.47
N ASP A 364 6.89 15.67 11.76
CA ASP A 364 8.03 15.38 12.66
C ASP A 364 8.84 14.19 12.13
N ALA A 365 10.04 14.47 11.62
CA ALA A 365 10.90 13.48 10.97
C ALA A 365 11.30 12.36 11.93
N ARG A 366 11.52 12.70 13.22
CA ARG A 366 11.95 11.72 14.22
C ARG A 366 10.82 10.76 14.53
N ARG A 367 9.60 11.25 14.77
CA ARG A 367 8.44 10.38 15.01
C ARG A 367 8.16 9.48 13.83
N LEU A 368 8.29 10.01 12.61
CA LEU A 368 8.09 9.23 11.39
C LEU A 368 9.13 8.11 11.27
N LEU A 369 10.43 8.40 11.42
CA LEU A 369 11.48 7.39 11.35
C LEU A 369 11.44 6.39 12.52
N ASP A 370 11.16 6.85 13.74
CA ASP A 370 10.97 5.98 14.92
C ASP A 370 9.82 4.97 14.70
N SER A 371 8.77 5.36 13.96
CA SER A 371 7.63 4.49 13.67
C SER A 371 7.97 3.31 12.76
N THR A 372 9.06 3.40 11.98
CA THR A 372 9.58 2.28 11.18
C THR A 372 10.26 1.22 12.04
N GLY A 373 10.51 1.54 13.31
CA GLY A 373 11.30 0.72 14.23
C GLY A 373 12.73 0.45 13.74
N TYR A 374 13.21 1.22 12.76
CA TYR A 374 14.53 1.04 12.14
C TYR A 374 14.75 -0.39 11.63
N GLY A 375 13.69 -0.99 11.08
CA GLY A 375 13.77 -2.29 10.43
C GLY A 375 14.76 -2.28 9.25
N LYS A 376 15.22 -3.45 8.81
CA LYS A 376 16.11 -3.57 7.65
C LYS A 376 15.51 -2.80 6.47
N GLN A 377 16.33 -1.97 5.82
CA GLN A 377 15.93 -1.20 4.64
C GLN A 377 14.64 -0.37 4.87
N SER A 378 14.54 0.30 6.02
CA SER A 378 13.41 1.18 6.36
C SER A 378 13.36 2.46 5.52
N ILE A 379 14.46 2.87 4.89
CA ILE A 379 14.47 3.95 3.90
C ILE A 379 15.26 3.52 2.65
N GLY A 380 14.94 4.09 1.49
CA GLY A 380 15.74 3.91 0.30
C GLY A 380 15.32 4.79 -0.86
N TRP A 381 16.21 4.93 -1.84
CA TRP A 381 16.06 5.79 -3.01
C TRP A 381 16.84 5.20 -4.19
N LEU A 382 16.57 5.70 -5.40
CA LEU A 382 17.47 5.48 -6.53
C LEU A 382 18.52 6.59 -6.56
N GLU A 383 19.75 6.24 -6.88
CA GLU A 383 20.86 7.18 -7.11
C GLU A 383 21.68 6.77 -8.32
N HIS A 384 22.42 7.71 -8.90
CA HIS A 384 23.34 7.41 -9.99
C HIS A 384 24.43 6.43 -9.55
N LYS A 385 24.74 5.46 -10.41
CA LYS A 385 25.92 4.61 -10.24
C LYS A 385 27.16 5.50 -10.24
N SER A 386 28.08 5.27 -9.31
CA SER A 386 29.38 5.93 -9.32
C SER A 386 30.17 5.46 -10.55
N ALA A 387 30.87 6.37 -11.22
CA ALA A 387 31.67 6.08 -12.42
C ALA A 387 32.76 4.99 -12.23
N ASP A 388 33.06 4.62 -10.98
CA ASP A 388 34.03 3.58 -10.62
C ASP A 388 33.43 2.14 -10.56
N GLN A 389 32.20 1.95 -11.01
CA GLN A 389 31.48 0.65 -10.94
C GLN A 389 31.14 0.02 -12.30
N ASP A 390 31.61 0.58 -13.41
CA ASP A 390 31.48 0.01 -14.76
C ASP A 390 32.70 -0.83 -15.18
#